data_AF-A0A7Y2CRD3-F1
#
_entry.id   AF-A0A7Y2CRD3-F1
#
_cell.length_a   1.000
_cell.length_b   1.000
_cell.length_c   1.000
_cell.angle_alpha   90.00
_cell.angle_beta   90.00
_cell.angle_gamma   90.00
#
_symmetry.space_group_name_H-M   'P 1'
#
loop_
_entity.id
_entity.type
_entity.pdbx_description
1 polymer ?
#
loop_
_entity_poly.entity_id
_entity_poly.type
_entity_poly.pdbx_seq_one_letter_code
_entity_poly.pdbx_strand_id
1 'polypeptide(L)'
;IRIKTNSVRGGLIEHLRYRDITVGEVQDAIVINYYYEEGDAGDFDPIVRDILIDNLSIRNAQRVFQVRGFERDPIRDLRLIDVDVERADEVGIVEHVSRFVAENVTINGKAYDPI
;
A
#
# COMPACT_ATOMS: atom_id res chain seq x y z
N ILE A 1 -6.21 -2.01 4.64
CA ILE A 1 -5.24 -1.18 5.40
C ILE A 1 -5.12 0.18 4.72
N ARG A 2 -5.18 1.30 5.45
CA ARG A 2 -5.13 2.65 4.85
C ARG A 2 -4.19 3.59 5.62
N ILE A 3 -3.24 4.18 4.91
CA ILE A 3 -2.34 5.24 5.36
C ILE A 3 -2.52 6.42 4.40
N LYS A 4 -2.78 7.61 4.92
CA LYS A 4 -3.11 8.78 4.12
C LYS A 4 -2.43 10.00 4.70
N THR A 5 -1.80 10.77 3.83
CA THR A 5 -1.11 12.01 4.17
C THR A 5 -1.04 12.88 2.93
N ASN A 6 -0.43 14.06 3.04
CA ASN A 6 -0.20 14.99 1.94
C ASN A 6 0.89 16.01 2.29
N SER A 7 1.26 16.85 1.33
CA SER A 7 2.33 17.85 1.47
C SER A 7 2.00 19.04 2.39
N VAL A 8 0.74 19.20 2.78
CA VAL A 8 0.34 20.20 3.79
C VAL A 8 0.60 19.68 5.20
N ARG A 9 0.46 18.36 5.40
CA ARG A 9 0.62 17.72 6.71
C ARG A 9 2.10 17.47 7.05
N GLY A 10 2.91 17.07 6.08
CA GLY A 10 4.27 16.60 6.31
C GLY A 10 4.34 15.50 7.36
N GLY A 11 5.37 15.55 8.20
CA GLY A 11 5.53 14.64 9.33
C GLY A 11 6.07 13.26 8.94
N LEU A 12 5.92 12.30 9.85
CA LEU A 12 6.55 10.99 9.79
C LEU A 12 5.57 9.90 10.20
N ILE A 13 5.46 8.86 9.38
CA ILE A 13 4.72 7.64 9.63
C ILE A 13 5.66 6.47 9.35
N GLU A 14 6.10 5.76 10.39
CA GLU A 14 7.00 4.63 10.22
C GLU A 14 6.81 3.51 11.26
N HIS A 15 7.45 2.37 11.00
CA HIS A 15 7.45 1.18 11.85
C HIS A 15 6.05 0.55 12.03
N LEU A 16 5.29 0.50 10.94
CA LEU A 16 3.96 -0.09 10.93
C LEU A 16 4.02 -1.59 10.64
N ARG A 17 3.31 -2.39 11.43
CA ARG A 17 3.25 -3.86 11.32
C ARG A 17 1.80 -4.32 11.36
N TYR A 18 1.34 -4.92 10.27
CA TYR A 18 0.00 -5.53 10.14
C TYR A 18 0.17 -7.02 9.95
N ARG A 19 -0.42 -7.83 10.84
CA ARG A 19 -0.22 -9.28 10.86
C ARG A 19 -1.50 -10.04 11.16
N ASP A 20 -1.62 -11.23 10.56
CA ASP A 20 -2.67 -12.21 10.83
C ASP A 20 -4.07 -11.63 10.60
N ILE A 21 -4.28 -11.08 9.40
CA ILE A 21 -5.54 -10.39 9.04
C ILE A 21 -6.29 -11.21 8.00
N THR A 22 -7.57 -11.46 8.25
CA THR A 22 -8.51 -12.03 7.28
C THR A 22 -9.61 -11.04 6.96
N VAL A 23 -9.86 -10.80 5.67
CA VAL A 23 -10.89 -9.88 5.17
C VAL A 23 -11.85 -10.62 4.26
N GLY A 24 -13.16 -10.49 4.53
CA GLY A 24 -14.20 -11.09 3.68
C GLY A 24 -14.37 -10.35 2.35
N GLU A 25 -14.80 -9.10 2.43
CA GLU A 25 -15.04 -8.26 1.26
C GLU A 25 -14.56 -6.84 1.53
N VAL A 26 -13.89 -6.22 0.56
CA VAL A 26 -13.38 -4.86 0.67
C VAL A 26 -13.38 -4.17 -0.69
N GLN A 27 -13.54 -2.85 -0.71
CA GLN A 27 -13.33 -2.07 -1.92
C GLN A 27 -11.84 -1.96 -2.23
N ASP A 28 -11.06 -1.28 -1.37
CA ASP A 28 -9.60 -1.13 -1.52
C ASP A 28 -8.86 -1.92 -0.43
N ALA A 29 -8.03 -2.89 -0.82
CA ALA A 29 -7.30 -3.71 0.14
C ALA A 29 -6.18 -2.94 0.85
N ILE A 30 -5.26 -2.35 0.09
CA ILE A 30 -4.08 -1.64 0.59
C ILE A 30 -4.01 -0.25 -0.03
N VAL A 31 -4.11 0.77 0.82
CA VAL A 31 -4.07 2.18 0.42
C VAL A 31 -2.95 2.90 1.15
N ILE A 32 -2.00 3.47 0.41
CA ILE A 32 -1.01 4.41 0.93
C ILE A 32 -1.01 5.59 -0.02
N ASN A 33 -1.65 6.69 0.35
CA ASN A 33 -1.94 7.77 -0.60
C ASN A 33 -1.46 9.13 -0.08
N TYR A 34 -0.49 9.72 -0.78
CA TYR A 34 0.01 11.08 -0.55
C TYR A 34 -0.89 12.17 -1.16
N TYR A 35 -1.79 11.79 -2.06
CA TYR A 35 -2.73 12.71 -2.72
C TYR A 35 -4.07 12.81 -1.98
N TYR A 36 -4.06 12.63 -0.66
CA TYR A 36 -5.29 12.72 0.11
C TYR A 36 -5.67 14.18 0.37
N GLU A 37 -6.95 14.52 0.19
CA GLU A 37 -7.49 15.88 0.37
C GLU A 37 -6.70 16.94 -0.42
N GLU A 38 -5.95 17.80 0.25
CA GLU A 38 -5.21 18.91 -0.37
C GLU A 38 -4.07 18.40 -1.29
N GLY A 39 -3.62 17.15 -1.09
CA GLY A 39 -2.65 16.50 -1.95
C GLY A 39 -1.30 17.23 -2.04
N ASP A 40 -0.85 17.53 -3.26
CA ASP A 40 0.43 18.18 -3.51
C ASP A 40 0.30 19.72 -3.58
N ALA A 41 -0.09 20.34 -2.45
CA ALA A 41 -0.38 21.77 -2.35
C ALA A 41 0.33 22.48 -1.18
N GLY A 42 1.20 21.77 -0.44
CA GLY A 42 1.95 22.31 0.70
C GLY A 42 3.46 22.14 0.54
N ASP A 43 4.19 22.70 1.50
CA ASP A 43 5.66 22.79 1.45
C ASP A 43 6.37 21.69 2.26
N PHE A 44 5.63 20.72 2.79
CA PHE A 44 6.15 19.71 3.73
C PHE A 44 5.89 18.30 3.22
N ASP A 45 6.86 17.74 2.50
CA ASP A 45 6.77 16.35 2.04
C ASP A 45 6.67 15.37 3.22
N PRO A 46 5.68 14.47 3.24
CA PRO A 46 5.47 13.55 4.34
C PRO A 46 6.33 12.29 4.21
N ILE A 47 7.01 11.89 5.28
CA ILE A 47 7.82 10.67 5.25
C ILE A 47 6.96 9.48 5.66
N VAL A 48 6.72 8.54 4.72
CA VAL A 48 6.09 7.25 5.00
C VAL A 48 7.08 6.13 4.66
N ARG A 49 7.48 5.37 5.68
CA ARG A 49 8.47 4.29 5.49
C ARG A 49 8.36 3.12 6.45
N ASP A 50 9.05 2.03 6.14
CA ASP A 50 9.15 0.81 6.96
C ASP A 50 7.77 0.26 7.38
N ILE A 51 7.06 -0.25 6.38
CA ILE A 51 5.74 -0.86 6.52
C ILE A 51 5.87 -2.34 6.21
N LEU A 52 5.42 -3.20 7.12
CA LEU A 52 5.28 -4.63 6.89
C LEU A 52 3.82 -5.02 7.00
N ILE A 53 3.32 -5.68 5.97
CA ILE A 53 2.07 -6.41 5.97
C ILE A 53 2.42 -7.87 5.76
N ASP A 54 2.06 -8.70 6.72
CA ASP A 54 2.48 -10.09 6.81
C ASP A 54 1.27 -10.97 7.14
N ASN A 55 1.10 -12.11 6.47
CA ASN A 55 -0.04 -13.02 6.63
C ASN A 55 -1.40 -12.30 6.50
N LEU A 56 -1.69 -11.77 5.31
CA LEU A 56 -2.95 -11.11 4.96
C LEU A 56 -3.72 -11.96 3.94
N SER A 57 -4.94 -12.39 4.31
CA SER A 57 -5.85 -13.10 3.41
C SER A 57 -7.09 -12.25 3.12
N ILE A 58 -7.43 -12.09 1.84
CA ILE A 58 -8.59 -11.33 1.38
C ILE A 58 -9.41 -12.21 0.42
N ARG A 59 -10.69 -12.40 0.73
CA ARG A 59 -11.60 -13.18 -0.11
C ARG A 59 -12.00 -12.42 -1.38
N ASN A 60 -12.49 -11.20 -1.24
CA ASN A 60 -12.91 -10.37 -2.37
C ASN A 60 -12.46 -8.91 -2.20
N ALA A 61 -11.74 -8.39 -3.20
CA ALA A 61 -11.39 -6.98 -3.31
C ALA A 61 -11.96 -6.40 -4.62
N GLN A 62 -12.39 -5.14 -4.63
CA GLN A 62 -12.54 -4.44 -5.92
C GLN A 62 -11.15 -4.10 -6.47
N ARG A 63 -10.30 -3.47 -5.66
CA ARG A 63 -8.92 -3.09 -6.01
C ARG A 63 -7.94 -3.52 -4.92
N VAL A 64 -6.81 -4.10 -5.34
CA VAL A 64 -5.76 -4.50 -4.38
C VAL A 64 -4.94 -3.30 -3.91
N PHE A 65 -4.38 -2.54 -4.85
CA PHE A 65 -3.43 -1.46 -4.54
C PHE A 65 -3.93 -0.08 -4.95
N GLN A 66 -3.88 0.85 -4.00
CA GLN A 66 -3.88 2.29 -4.24
C GLN A 66 -2.70 2.88 -3.47
N VAL A 67 -1.49 2.64 -3.98
CA VAL A 67 -0.23 2.99 -3.33
C VAL A 67 0.47 4.03 -4.18
N ARG A 68 0.54 5.28 -3.71
CA ARG A 68 1.05 6.42 -4.47
C ARG A 68 1.81 7.37 -3.56
N GLY A 69 3.13 7.39 -3.73
CA GLY A 69 4.00 8.44 -3.20
C GLY A 69 4.10 9.62 -4.17
N PHE A 70 4.90 10.63 -3.82
CA PHE A 70 5.31 11.65 -4.79
C PHE A 70 6.58 11.20 -5.52
N GLU A 71 6.76 11.60 -6.77
CA GLU A 71 7.98 11.29 -7.52
C GLU A 71 9.25 11.77 -6.79
N ARG A 72 9.20 12.96 -6.21
CA ARG A 72 10.30 13.56 -5.43
C ARG A 72 10.46 12.97 -4.02
N ASP A 73 9.40 12.40 -3.46
CA ASP A 73 9.40 11.81 -2.12
C ASP A 73 8.62 10.48 -2.14
N PRO A 74 9.28 9.40 -2.59
CA PRO A 74 8.63 8.11 -2.69
C PRO A 74 8.37 7.50 -1.32
N ILE A 75 7.32 6.67 -1.23
CA ILE A 75 7.13 5.76 -0.09
C ILE A 75 8.33 4.83 -0.03
N ARG A 76 8.85 4.51 1.16
CA ARG A 76 10.07 3.69 1.30
C ARG A 76 9.81 2.41 2.09
N ASP A 77 10.41 1.30 1.68
CA ASP A 77 10.41 0.05 2.47
C ASP A 77 9.01 -0.51 2.78
N LEU A 78 8.17 -0.59 1.75
CA LEU A 78 6.94 -1.37 1.82
C LEU A 78 7.27 -2.85 1.60
N ARG A 79 6.87 -3.70 2.54
CA ARG A 79 7.05 -5.15 2.45
C ARG A 79 5.71 -5.86 2.61
N LEU A 80 5.40 -6.72 1.65
CA LEU A 80 4.27 -7.63 1.69
C LEU A 80 4.83 -9.05 1.74
N ILE A 81 4.47 -9.80 2.78
CA ILE A 81 4.91 -11.18 2.98
C ILE A 81 3.65 -12.02 3.21
N ASP A 82 3.54 -13.16 2.53
CA ASP A 82 2.42 -14.10 2.71
C ASP A 82 1.05 -13.40 2.55
N VAL A 83 0.84 -12.74 1.42
CA VAL A 83 -0.40 -12.01 1.12
C VAL A 83 -1.17 -12.73 0.02
N ASP A 84 -2.38 -13.17 0.34
CA ASP A 84 -3.27 -13.83 -0.62
C ASP A 84 -4.55 -13.02 -0.84
N VAL A 85 -4.82 -12.68 -2.10
CA VAL A 85 -6.09 -12.09 -2.55
C VAL A 85 -6.76 -13.09 -3.49
N GLU A 86 -7.76 -13.79 -2.98
CA GLU A 86 -8.47 -14.86 -3.68
C GLU A 86 -9.16 -14.31 -4.95
N ARG A 87 -9.92 -13.22 -4.80
CA ARG A 87 -10.54 -12.49 -5.93
C ARG A 87 -10.28 -10.98 -5.84
N ALA A 88 -9.84 -10.39 -6.94
CA ALA A 88 -9.75 -8.95 -7.14
C ALA A 88 -10.28 -8.57 -8.52
N ASP A 89 -11.14 -7.55 -8.61
CA ASP A 89 -11.62 -7.04 -9.90
C ASP A 89 -10.50 -6.33 -10.67
N GLU A 90 -9.61 -5.61 -9.96
CA GLU A 90 -8.40 -5.00 -10.49
C GLU A 90 -7.21 -5.05 -9.51
N VAL A 91 -5.98 -5.13 -10.05
CA VAL A 91 -4.75 -5.05 -9.22
C VAL A 91 -4.56 -3.63 -8.68
N GLY A 92 -4.91 -2.62 -9.47
CA GLY A 92 -4.74 -1.20 -9.10
C GLY A 92 -3.35 -0.66 -9.43
N ILE A 93 -2.89 0.30 -8.63
CA ILE A 93 -1.68 1.08 -8.92
C ILE A 93 -0.70 1.08 -7.73
N VAL A 94 0.57 0.99 -8.08
CA VAL A 94 1.72 1.18 -7.19
C VAL A 94 2.68 2.15 -7.90
N GLU A 95 2.77 3.37 -7.40
CA GLU A 95 3.55 4.46 -7.99
C GLU A 95 4.46 5.10 -6.94
N HIS A 96 5.69 5.41 -7.34
CA HIS A 96 6.68 6.10 -6.52
C HIS A 96 6.87 5.42 -5.15
N VAL A 97 7.20 4.13 -5.21
CA VAL A 97 7.63 3.34 -4.05
C VAL A 97 9.06 2.90 -4.28
N SER A 98 9.93 3.16 -3.31
CA SER A 98 11.32 2.71 -3.32
C SER A 98 11.48 1.51 -2.39
N ARG A 99 12.19 0.48 -2.87
CA ARG A 99 12.41 -0.79 -2.13
C ARG A 99 11.10 -1.47 -1.73
N PHE A 100 10.20 -1.62 -2.70
CA PHE A 100 9.00 -2.45 -2.54
C PHE A 100 9.40 -3.93 -2.64
N VAL A 101 9.04 -4.72 -1.62
CA VAL A 101 9.23 -6.18 -1.61
C VAL A 101 7.87 -6.86 -1.55
N ALA A 102 7.65 -7.81 -2.45
CA ALA A 102 6.55 -8.76 -2.38
C ALA A 102 7.12 -10.18 -2.33
N GLU A 103 6.91 -10.88 -1.21
CA GLU A 103 7.36 -12.25 -1.00
C GLU A 103 6.14 -13.13 -0.75
N ASN A 104 5.95 -14.17 -1.56
CA ASN A 104 4.78 -15.04 -1.50
C ASN A 104 3.45 -14.24 -1.53
N VAL A 105 3.32 -13.36 -2.53
CA VAL A 105 2.09 -12.58 -2.76
C VAL A 105 1.34 -13.16 -3.95
N THR A 106 0.06 -13.48 -3.75
CA THR A 106 -0.84 -14.01 -4.78
C THR A 106 -2.06 -13.12 -4.93
N ILE A 107 -2.43 -12.83 -6.19
CA ILE A 107 -3.65 -12.11 -6.54
C ILE A 107 -4.35 -12.87 -7.66
N ASN A 108 -5.61 -13.24 -7.46
CA ASN A 108 -6.38 -14.05 -8.42
C ASN A 108 -5.66 -15.35 -8.81
N GLY A 109 -5.05 -16.02 -7.82
CA GLY A 109 -4.28 -17.25 -8.01
C GLY A 109 -2.97 -17.10 -8.80
N LYS A 110 -2.52 -15.87 -9.09
CA LYS A 110 -1.25 -15.60 -9.78
C LYS A 110 -0.27 -14.95 -8.82
N ALA A 111 1.00 -15.37 -8.89
CA ALA A 111 2.07 -14.67 -8.18
C ALA A 111 2.14 -13.21 -8.65
N TYR A 112 2.23 -12.30 -7.69
CA TYR A 112 2.44 -10.88 -7.94
C TYR A 112 3.93 -10.57 -7.76
N ASP A 113 4.53 -10.02 -8.81
CA ASP A 113 5.92 -9.57 -8.82
C ASP A 113 5.95 -8.05 -9.08
N PRO A 114 6.43 -7.23 -8.13
CA PRO A 114 6.53 -5.78 -8.32
C PRO A 114 7.62 -5.46 -9.35
N ILE A 115 7.25 -4.72 -10.40
CA ILE A 115 8.17 -4.20 -11.43
C ILE A 115 9.00 -3.05 -10.87
#